data_AF-A0A1D3MWX6-F1
#
_entry.id   AF-A0A1D3MWX6-F1
#
_cell.length_a   1.000
_cell.length_b   1.000
_cell.length_c   1.000
_cell.angle_alpha   90.00
_cell.angle_beta   90.00
_cell.angle_gamma   90.00
#
_symmetry.space_group_name_H-M   'P 1'
#
loop_
_entity.id
_entity.type
_entity.pdbx_description
1 polymer ?
#
loop_
_entity_poly.entity_id
_entity_poly.type
_entity_poly.pdbx_seq_one_letter_code
_entity_poly.pdbx_strand_id
1 'polypeptide(L)'
;MWDADEIKKGWDMNLIKKYKLGGMIALVYKSSPYAMLNDLYPGRFKKWELKYTPSNFWTEKTALEALRWTIEEKEKLTNEELLRVYDMEWMKQHRISMPVYEYWSNNPFLMYATRIVSRTFS
;
A
#
# COMPACT_ATOMS: atom_id res chain seq x y z
N MET A 1 11.93 19.62 7.21
CA MET A 1 12.06 18.19 6.90
C MET A 1 10.68 17.73 6.44
N TRP A 2 10.56 17.03 5.30
CA TRP A 2 9.23 16.63 4.83
C TRP A 2 8.55 15.68 5.82
N ASP A 3 7.24 15.85 6.00
CA ASP A 3 6.46 14.90 6.79
C ASP A 3 6.15 13.61 5.99
N ALA A 4 5.49 12.65 6.66
CA ALA A 4 5.20 11.36 6.06
C ALA A 4 4.24 11.47 4.85
N ASP A 5 3.29 12.41 4.88
CA ASP A 5 2.30 12.59 3.83
C ASP A 5 2.88 13.35 2.63
N GLU A 6 3.72 14.34 2.89
CA GLU A 6 4.52 15.00 1.86
C GLU A 6 5.40 14.00 1.11
N ILE A 7 6.04 13.07 1.82
CA ILE A 7 6.83 11.99 1.19
C ILE A 7 5.92 11.07 0.38
N LYS A 8 4.79 10.58 0.93
CA LYS A 8 3.89 9.66 0.21
C LYS A 8 3.31 10.28 -1.07
N LYS A 9 3.05 11.59 -1.06
CA LYS A 9 2.49 12.33 -2.21
C LYS A 9 3.57 12.77 -3.21
N GLY A 10 4.71 13.23 -2.71
CA GLY A 10 5.78 13.84 -3.51
C GLY A 10 6.84 12.87 -4.01
N TRP A 11 7.01 11.70 -3.38
CA TRP A 11 7.91 10.66 -3.87
C TRP A 11 7.30 9.94 -5.08
N ASP A 12 7.54 10.50 -6.26
CA ASP A 12 6.96 10.02 -7.51
C ASP A 12 7.94 10.10 -8.70
N MET A 13 7.53 9.56 -9.85
CA MET A 13 8.38 9.54 -11.05
C MET A 13 8.75 10.93 -11.57
N ASN A 14 7.92 11.95 -11.35
CA ASN A 14 8.24 13.31 -11.76
C ASN A 14 9.35 13.89 -10.89
N LEU A 15 9.29 13.67 -9.57
CA LEU A 15 10.35 14.08 -8.65
C LEU A 15 11.67 13.35 -8.96
N ILE A 16 11.62 12.03 -9.18
CA ILE A 16 12.78 11.22 -9.55
C ILE A 16 13.43 11.74 -10.84
N LYS A 17 12.63 12.07 -11.86
CA LYS A 17 13.12 12.64 -13.12
C LYS A 17 13.69 14.05 -12.93
N LYS A 18 12.98 14.91 -12.19
CA LYS A 18 13.39 16.31 -11.92
C LYS A 18 14.77 16.38 -11.29
N TYR A 19 15.05 15.51 -10.31
CA TYR A 19 16.34 15.46 -9.63
C TYR A 19 17.31 14.42 -10.21
N LYS A 20 17.01 13.87 -11.40
CA LYS A 20 17.86 12.91 -12.13
C LYS A 20 18.30 11.70 -11.31
N LEU A 21 17.47 11.24 -10.38
CA LEU A 21 17.78 10.13 -9.47
C LEU A 21 17.65 8.76 -10.15
N GLY A 22 17.04 8.69 -11.34
CA GLY A 22 16.75 7.44 -12.03
C GLY A 22 17.97 6.54 -12.27
N GLY A 23 19.12 7.11 -12.67
CA GLY A 23 20.34 6.33 -12.89
C GLY A 23 20.89 5.72 -11.61
N MET A 24 20.92 6.49 -10.52
CA MET A 24 21.36 6.00 -9.21
C MET A 24 20.39 4.94 -8.65
N ILE A 25 19.08 5.15 -8.78
CA ILE A 25 18.07 4.17 -8.40
C ILE A 25 18.22 2.86 -9.18
N ALA A 26 18.53 2.93 -10.48
CA ALA A 26 18.79 1.75 -11.29
C ALA A 26 20.03 0.98 -10.82
N LEU A 27 21.15 1.68 -10.62
CA LEU A 27 22.45 1.08 -10.30
C LEU A 27 22.54 0.55 -8.86
N VAL A 28 22.09 1.34 -7.88
CA VAL A 28 22.25 1.03 -6.45
C VAL A 28 21.04 0.25 -5.92
N TYR A 29 19.84 0.62 -6.35
CA TYR A 29 18.59 0.12 -5.78
C TYR A 29 17.82 -0.80 -6.74
N LYS A 30 18.47 -1.34 -7.78
CA LYS A 30 17.89 -2.29 -8.75
C LYS A 30 16.55 -1.80 -9.32
N SER A 31 16.49 -0.52 -9.68
CA SER A 31 15.30 0.13 -10.23
C SER A 31 14.11 0.14 -9.26
N SER A 32 14.36 0.13 -7.95
CA SER A 32 13.32 0.21 -6.92
C SER A 32 13.35 1.56 -6.20
N PRO A 33 12.47 2.52 -6.60
CA PRO A 33 12.28 3.77 -5.85
C PRO A 33 11.88 3.55 -4.39
N TYR A 34 11.17 2.46 -4.10
CA TYR A 34 10.85 2.08 -2.72
C TYR A 34 12.11 1.71 -1.93
N ALA A 35 13.05 0.95 -2.53
CA ALA A 35 14.24 0.52 -1.82
C ALA A 35 15.11 1.72 -1.41
N MET A 36 15.26 2.71 -2.28
CA MET A 36 15.91 3.97 -1.91
C MET A 36 15.20 4.68 -0.75
N LEU A 37 13.86 4.77 -0.79
CA LEU A 37 13.11 5.43 0.27
C LEU A 37 13.22 4.69 1.61
N ASN A 38 13.17 3.36 1.58
CA ASN A 38 13.32 2.52 2.77
C ASN A 38 14.75 2.50 3.30
N ASP A 39 15.77 2.77 2.48
CA ASP A 39 17.14 2.96 2.93
C ASP A 39 17.30 4.27 3.73
N LEU A 40 16.69 5.35 3.24
CA LEU A 40 16.68 6.66 3.93
C LEU A 40 15.78 6.68 5.17
N TYR A 41 14.67 5.94 5.14
CA TYR A 41 13.70 5.86 6.23
C TYR A 41 13.31 4.40 6.51
N PRO A 42 14.18 3.62 7.17
CA PRO A 42 13.96 2.19 7.40
C PRO A 42 12.63 1.89 8.08
N GLY A 43 11.80 1.07 7.42
CA GLY A 43 10.53 0.57 7.97
C GLY A 43 9.43 1.63 8.12
N ARG A 44 9.68 2.89 7.74
CA ARG A 44 8.75 3.99 7.94
C ARG A 44 7.52 3.94 7.04
N PHE A 45 7.66 3.36 5.84
CA PHE A 45 6.60 3.31 4.84
C PHE A 45 6.38 1.88 4.36
N LYS A 46 5.11 1.49 4.17
CA LYS A 46 4.79 0.27 3.41
C LYS A 46 4.76 0.57 1.92
N LYS A 47 5.09 -0.42 1.09
CA LYS A 47 5.12 -0.28 -0.38
C LYS A 47 3.80 0.26 -0.96
N TRP A 48 2.66 -0.20 -0.43
CA TRP A 48 1.33 0.21 -0.86
C TRP A 48 0.91 1.61 -0.40
N GLU A 49 1.63 2.23 0.54
CA GLU A 49 1.34 3.61 0.94
C GLU A 49 1.87 4.64 -0.08
N LEU A 50 2.76 4.23 -0.98
CA LEU A 50 3.36 5.08 -1.99
C LEU A 50 2.49 5.16 -3.25
N LYS A 51 2.71 6.20 -4.06
CA LYS A 51 1.99 6.41 -5.33
C LYS A 51 2.28 5.33 -6.38
N TYR A 52 3.47 4.76 -6.36
CA TYR A 52 3.90 3.74 -7.31
C TYR A 52 4.24 2.45 -6.58
N THR A 53 3.38 1.48 -6.76
CA THR A 53 3.61 0.10 -6.35
C THR A 53 4.28 -0.63 -7.52
N PRO A 54 5.40 -1.36 -7.33
CA PRO A 54 6.05 -2.09 -8.41
C PRO A 54 5.09 -3.06 -9.11
N SER A 55 5.29 -3.30 -10.40
CA SER A 55 4.58 -4.36 -11.13
C SER A 55 4.76 -5.70 -10.41
N ASN A 56 3.70 -6.50 -10.32
CA ASN A 56 3.65 -7.78 -9.59
C ASN A 56 3.85 -7.68 -8.07
N PHE A 57 3.75 -6.48 -7.48
CA PHE A 57 3.72 -6.35 -6.02
C PHE A 57 2.47 -6.99 -5.43
N TRP A 58 1.32 -6.70 -6.03
CA TRP A 58 0.05 -7.23 -5.54
C TRP A 58 -0.04 -8.73 -5.82
N THR A 59 -0.47 -9.41 -4.77
CA THR A 59 -0.85 -10.81 -4.67
C THR A 59 -1.96 -10.86 -3.64
N GLU A 60 -2.80 -11.89 -3.66
CA GLU A 60 -3.85 -12.05 -2.65
C GLU A 60 -3.30 -11.90 -1.22
N LYS A 61 -2.15 -12.55 -0.94
CA LYS A 61 -1.45 -12.46 0.36
C LYS A 61 -1.06 -11.02 0.73
N THR A 62 -0.33 -10.32 -0.14
CA THR A 62 0.12 -8.94 0.15
C THR A 62 -1.06 -7.97 0.27
N ALA A 63 -2.14 -8.21 -0.47
CA ALA A 63 -3.37 -7.42 -0.36
C ALA A 63 -4.06 -7.63 1.00
N LEU A 64 -4.21 -8.88 1.43
CA LEU A 64 -4.76 -9.20 2.75
C LEU A 64 -3.87 -8.68 3.90
N GLU A 65 -2.54 -8.70 3.74
CA GLU A 65 -1.61 -8.07 4.68
C GLU A 65 -1.78 -6.55 4.73
N ALA A 66 -1.93 -5.89 3.58
CA ALA A 66 -2.16 -4.46 3.50
C ALA A 66 -3.49 -4.07 4.16
N LEU A 67 -4.56 -4.84 3.90
CA LEU A 67 -5.87 -4.65 4.53
C LEU A 67 -5.79 -4.81 6.04
N ARG A 68 -5.17 -5.90 6.52
CA ARG A 68 -5.01 -6.17 7.96
C ARG A 68 -4.26 -5.03 8.65
N TRP A 69 -3.08 -4.66 8.13
CA TRP A 69 -2.27 -3.59 8.71
C TRP A 69 -3.01 -2.25 8.70
N THR A 70 -3.78 -1.95 7.66
CA THR A 70 -4.53 -0.69 7.58
C THR A 70 -5.61 -0.63 8.65
N ILE A 71 -6.40 -1.70 8.82
CA ILE A 71 -7.46 -1.78 9.84
C ILE A 71 -6.86 -1.76 11.25
N GLU A 72 -5.86 -2.60 11.52
CA GLU A 72 -5.43 -2.91 12.89
C GLU A 72 -4.33 -2.00 13.41
N GLU A 73 -3.42 -1.55 12.55
CA GLU A 73 -2.23 -0.81 12.97
C GLU A 73 -2.34 0.68 12.65
N LYS A 74 -2.78 0.99 11.42
CA LYS A 74 -2.86 2.36 10.94
C LYS A 74 -4.08 3.10 11.48
N GLU A 75 -5.26 2.55 11.28
CA GLU A 75 -6.52 3.18 11.70
C GLU A 75 -7.00 2.69 13.07
N LYS A 76 -6.61 1.47 13.47
CA LYS A 76 -6.99 0.84 14.73
C LYS A 76 -8.51 0.76 14.91
N LEU A 77 -9.23 0.46 13.83
CA LEU A 77 -10.69 0.45 13.81
C LEU A 77 -11.25 -0.75 14.59
N THR A 78 -12.33 -0.52 15.34
CA THR A 78 -13.17 -1.62 15.81
C THR A 78 -14.00 -2.21 14.67
N ASN A 79 -14.63 -3.37 14.91
CA ASN A 79 -15.52 -3.96 13.91
C ASN A 79 -16.69 -3.03 13.56
N GLU A 80 -17.26 -2.34 14.55
CA GLU A 80 -18.39 -1.43 14.38
C GLU A 80 -18.00 -0.18 13.58
N GLU A 81 -16.81 0.37 13.81
CA GLU A 81 -16.30 1.52 13.07
C GLU A 81 -15.99 1.12 11.62
N LEU A 82 -15.34 -0.04 11.44
CA LEU A 82 -15.04 -0.58 10.12
C LEU A 82 -16.32 -0.73 9.29
N LEU A 83 -17.39 -1.31 9.85
CA LEU A 83 -18.66 -1.47 9.14
C LEU A 83 -19.28 -0.16 8.63
N ARG A 84 -18.94 0.99 9.24
CA ARG A 84 -19.46 2.30 8.83
C ARG A 84 -18.69 2.92 7.68
N VAL A 85 -17.42 2.56 7.51
CA VAL A 85 -16.51 3.18 6.53
C VAL A 85 -16.11 2.23 5.41
N TYR A 86 -16.27 0.92 5.60
CA TYR A 86 -15.71 -0.09 4.70
C TYR A 86 -16.46 -0.19 3.37
N ASP A 87 -15.92 0.48 2.35
CA ASP A 87 -16.39 0.44 0.97
C ASP A 87 -15.23 0.64 -0.02
N MET A 88 -15.55 0.76 -1.32
CA MET A 88 -14.54 1.00 -2.35
C MET A 88 -13.85 2.36 -2.25
N GLU A 89 -14.51 3.38 -1.68
CA GLU A 89 -13.89 4.69 -1.49
C GLU A 89 -12.85 4.64 -0.37
N TRP A 90 -13.13 3.95 0.73
CA TRP A 90 -12.14 3.67 1.78
C TRP A 90 -10.94 2.90 1.22
N MET A 91 -11.17 1.88 0.38
CA MET A 91 -10.08 1.15 -0.29
C MET A 91 -9.23 2.04 -1.20
N LYS A 92 -9.83 3.02 -1.90
CA LYS A 92 -9.09 4.01 -2.72
C LYS A 92 -8.28 4.96 -1.85
N GLN A 93 -8.86 5.46 -0.75
CA GLN A 93 -8.18 6.35 0.20
C GLN A 93 -6.91 5.71 0.77
N HIS A 94 -6.93 4.39 0.99
CA HIS A 94 -5.77 3.64 1.47
C HIS A 94 -4.91 3.00 0.38
N ARG A 95 -5.20 3.26 -0.90
CA ARG A 95 -4.45 2.75 -2.07
C ARG A 95 -4.47 1.22 -2.20
N ILE A 96 -5.53 0.57 -1.73
CA ILE A 96 -5.74 -0.89 -1.81
C ILE A 96 -6.81 -1.24 -2.87
N SER A 97 -7.30 -0.27 -3.65
CA SER A 97 -8.34 -0.52 -4.67
C SER A 97 -7.87 -1.45 -5.80
N MET A 98 -6.60 -1.36 -6.23
CA MET A 98 -6.05 -2.19 -7.31
C MET A 98 -6.17 -3.70 -7.03
N PRO A 99 -5.69 -4.24 -5.90
CA PRO A 99 -5.84 -5.66 -5.62
C PRO A 99 -7.30 -6.08 -5.42
N VAL A 100 -8.20 -5.20 -4.97
CA VAL A 100 -9.65 -5.51 -4.92
C VAL A 100 -10.19 -5.77 -6.32
N TYR A 101 -9.80 -4.93 -7.29
CA TYR A 101 -10.13 -5.13 -8.69
C TYR A 101 -9.55 -6.44 -9.23
N GLU A 102 -8.26 -6.72 -8.97
CA GLU A 102 -7.56 -7.88 -9.54
C GLU A 102 -8.02 -9.24 -8.98
N TYR A 103 -8.31 -9.34 -7.69
CA TYR A 103 -8.54 -10.63 -7.02
C TYR A 103 -9.96 -10.83 -6.49
N TRP A 104 -10.76 -9.77 -6.39
CA TRP A 104 -12.09 -9.81 -5.78
C TRP A 104 -13.17 -9.14 -6.63
N SER A 105 -13.00 -9.10 -7.95
CA SER A 105 -13.99 -8.57 -8.90
C SER A 105 -14.48 -7.17 -8.56
N ASN A 106 -13.57 -6.32 -8.05
CA ASN A 106 -13.86 -4.96 -7.60
C ASN A 106 -14.90 -4.89 -6.47
N ASN A 107 -15.03 -5.97 -5.68
CA ASN A 107 -15.92 -6.05 -4.52
C ASN A 107 -15.11 -6.13 -3.22
N PRO A 108 -15.10 -5.07 -2.39
CA PRO A 108 -14.31 -5.02 -1.16
C PRO A 108 -14.84 -6.01 -0.11
N PHE A 109 -16.15 -6.30 -0.10
CA PHE A 109 -16.74 -7.25 0.85
C PHE A 109 -16.27 -8.69 0.60
N LEU A 110 -15.98 -9.07 -0.65
CA LEU A 110 -15.37 -10.37 -0.96
C LEU A 110 -13.96 -10.45 -0.38
N MET A 111 -13.16 -9.38 -0.50
CA MET A 111 -11.84 -9.31 0.11
C MET A 111 -11.91 -9.44 1.64
N TYR A 112 -12.85 -8.74 2.27
CA TYR A 112 -13.08 -8.82 3.71
C TYR A 112 -13.48 -10.23 4.16
N ALA A 113 -14.37 -10.90 3.41
CA ALA A 113 -14.75 -12.27 3.68
C ALA A 113 -13.55 -13.24 3.59
N THR A 114 -12.69 -13.10 2.57
CA THR A 114 -11.45 -13.89 2.45
C THR A 114 -10.51 -13.69 3.65
N ARG A 115 -10.41 -12.46 4.18
CA ARG A 115 -9.65 -12.19 5.41
C ARG A 115 -10.21 -12.95 6.63
N ILE A 116 -11.53 -13.00 6.79
CA ILE A 116 -12.15 -13.72 7.92
C ILE A 116 -11.84 -15.21 7.83
N VAL A 117 -12.02 -15.80 6.64
CA VAL A 117 -11.76 -17.23 6.42
C VAL A 117 -10.28 -17.57 6.64
N SER A 118 -9.35 -16.75 6.17
CA SER A 118 -7.91 -17.03 6.38
C SER A 118 -7.50 -17.00 7.86
N ARG A 119 -8.20 -16.23 8.71
CA ARG A 119 -7.98 -16.21 10.17
C ARG A 119 -8.49 -17.44 10.91
N THR A 120 -9.52 -18.10 10.39
CA THR A 120 -10.10 -19.28 11.08
C THR A 120 -9.27 -20.55 10.88
N PHE A 121 -8.31 -20.54 9.95
CA PHE A 121 -7.49 -21.70 9.58
C PHE A 121 -5.98 -21.51 9.80
N SER A 122 -5.56 -20.47 10.54
CA SER A 122 -4.15 -20.21 10.89
C SER A 122 -3.94 -20.23 12.40
#